data_AF-A0A6V7IY77-F1
#
_entry.id   AF-A0A6V7IY77-F1
#
_cell.length_a   1.000
_cell.length_b   1.000
_cell.length_c   1.000
_cell.angle_alpha   90.00
_cell.angle_beta   90.00
_cell.angle_gamma   90.00
#
_symmetry.space_group_name_H-M   'P 1'
#
loop_
_entity.id
_entity.type
_entity.pdbx_description
1 polymer ?
#
loop_
_entity_poly.entity_id
_entity_poly.type
_entity_poly.pdbx_seq_one_letter_code
_entity_poly.pdbx_strand_id
1 'polypeptide(L)'
;KIFEKNGSAVDVAIATMICNGLVNMQATGIGGGFMMTIYKRKSQKSYFLVARDTAPLASNSKMFSYSKDNDTSKRGPLSIAVPGEVAGYAEAHRKFGRLTWYELFQPNVELCRNGWNLTRAMYDDALEALDVIMRDWTLKKNFIDEKTGELKKPGSFIQLGEICETLRIIQENGAGEFYNGSLGRILIEDLQKQKSILTVDDLK
;
A
#
# COMPACT_ATOMS: atom_id res chain seq x y z
N LYS A 1 8.00 19.42 -4.79
CA LYS A 1 6.94 19.65 -3.77
C LYS A 1 7.42 19.47 -2.32
N ILE A 2 7.64 18.25 -1.79
CA ILE A 2 7.97 18.07 -0.35
C ILE A 2 9.31 18.71 0.04
N PHE A 3 10.34 18.52 -0.78
CA PHE A 3 11.66 19.13 -0.54
C PHE A 3 11.60 20.67 -0.58
N GLU A 4 10.81 21.25 -1.48
CA GLU A 4 10.62 22.71 -1.60
C GLU A 4 9.95 23.31 -0.36
N LYS A 5 9.12 22.53 0.35
CA LYS A 5 8.55 22.92 1.65
C LYS A 5 9.54 22.76 2.81
N ASN A 6 10.82 22.52 2.52
CA ASN A 6 11.87 22.30 3.52
C ASN A 6 11.69 21.01 4.32
N GLY A 7 11.03 19.99 3.74
CA GLY A 7 10.88 18.66 4.33
C GLY A 7 12.22 17.94 4.47
N SER A 8 12.30 17.03 5.44
CA SER A 8 13.49 16.19 5.62
C SER A 8 13.60 15.15 4.50
N ALA A 9 14.77 14.50 4.39
CA ALA A 9 14.92 13.38 3.47
C ALA A 9 13.92 12.24 3.76
N VAL A 10 13.52 12.07 5.03
CA VAL A 10 12.51 11.10 5.43
C VAL A 10 11.10 11.54 5.01
N ASP A 11 10.76 12.83 5.14
CA ASP A 11 9.49 13.36 4.62
C ASP A 11 9.36 13.13 3.11
N VAL A 12 10.43 13.42 2.35
CA VAL A 12 10.47 13.21 0.90
C VAL A 12 10.33 11.72 0.58
N ALA A 13 11.02 10.84 1.31
CA ALA A 13 10.94 9.40 1.09
C ALA A 13 9.52 8.88 1.34
N ILE A 14 8.88 9.25 2.46
CA ILE A 14 7.51 8.82 2.79
C ILE A 14 6.53 9.27 1.69
N ALA A 15 6.54 10.55 1.33
CA ALA A 15 5.63 11.05 0.30
C ALA A 15 5.86 10.40 -1.07
N THR A 16 7.10 10.04 -1.40
CA THR A 16 7.45 9.33 -2.64
C THR A 16 6.99 7.88 -2.61
N MET A 17 7.11 7.19 -1.47
CA MET A 17 6.63 5.82 -1.31
C MET A 17 5.09 5.76 -1.42
N ILE A 18 4.37 6.73 -0.84
CA ILE A 18 2.91 6.86 -1.02
C ILE A 18 2.57 7.06 -2.51
N CYS A 19 3.30 7.93 -3.22
CA CYS A 19 3.11 8.15 -4.65
C CYS A 19 3.31 6.86 -5.45
N ASN A 20 4.41 6.14 -5.19
CA ASN A 20 4.69 4.86 -5.85
C ASN A 20 3.61 3.81 -5.55
N GLY A 21 3.03 3.83 -4.35
CA GLY A 21 1.88 2.98 -4.00
C GLY A 21 0.61 3.25 -4.82
N LEU A 22 0.54 4.38 -5.52
CA LEU A 22 -0.52 4.71 -6.47
C LEU A 22 -0.08 4.40 -7.91
N VAL A 23 1.03 5.00 -8.36
CA VAL A 23 1.43 4.98 -9.78
C VAL A 23 2.18 3.71 -10.21
N ASN A 24 2.72 2.97 -9.23
CA ASN A 24 3.42 1.69 -9.40
C ASN A 24 2.89 0.66 -8.38
N MET A 25 1.56 0.61 -8.22
CA MET A 25 0.90 -0.16 -7.16
C MET A 25 1.11 -1.68 -7.23
N GLN A 26 1.57 -2.19 -8.38
CA GLN A 26 1.93 -3.60 -8.53
C GLN A 26 3.23 -3.96 -7.79
N ALA A 27 4.03 -2.97 -7.39
CA ALA A 27 5.31 -3.18 -6.73
C ALA A 27 5.30 -2.86 -5.22
N THR A 28 4.52 -1.86 -4.80
CA THR A 28 4.48 -1.39 -3.40
C THR A 28 3.13 -0.75 -3.09
N GLY A 29 2.82 -0.58 -1.79
CA GLY A 29 1.64 0.12 -1.33
C GLY A 29 1.40 -0.01 0.17
N ILE A 30 0.38 0.69 0.66
CA ILE A 30 0.02 0.71 2.09
C ILE A 30 -0.42 -0.66 2.65
N GLY A 31 -0.70 -1.63 1.77
CA GLY A 31 -1.00 -3.02 2.13
C GLY A 31 0.23 -3.93 2.26
N GLY A 32 1.45 -3.38 2.20
CA GLY A 32 2.70 -4.13 2.34
C GLY A 32 3.57 -3.68 3.53
N GLY A 33 4.88 -3.72 3.33
CA GLY A 33 5.87 -3.28 4.31
C GLY A 33 7.25 -3.01 3.69
N PHE A 34 8.03 -2.14 4.34
CA PHE A 34 9.32 -1.65 3.84
C PHE A 34 10.45 -1.73 4.87
N MET A 35 11.66 -1.44 4.41
CA MET A 35 12.83 -1.19 5.25
C MET A 35 13.47 0.12 4.83
N MET A 36 13.99 0.89 5.79
CA MET A 36 14.61 2.18 5.52
C MET A 36 15.92 2.34 6.28
N THR A 37 16.98 2.60 5.54
CA THR A 37 18.29 2.98 6.08
C THR A 37 18.39 4.50 6.10
N ILE A 38 18.59 5.09 7.28
CA ILE A 38 18.59 6.54 7.49
C ILE A 38 19.94 6.96 8.03
N TYR A 39 20.64 7.83 7.31
CA TYR A 39 21.84 8.50 7.83
C TYR A 39 21.51 9.91 8.31
N LYS A 40 21.68 10.17 9.62
CA LYS A 40 21.44 11.49 10.21
C LYS A 40 22.75 12.27 10.33
N ARG A 41 23.02 13.14 9.35
CA ARG A 41 24.25 13.95 9.26
C ARG A 41 24.61 14.69 10.56
N LYS A 42 23.64 15.35 11.21
CA LYS A 42 23.88 16.15 12.43
C LYS A 42 24.47 15.33 13.59
N SER A 43 24.12 14.05 13.71
CA SER A 43 24.66 13.18 14.76
C SER A 43 25.68 12.16 14.24
N GLN A 44 25.94 12.13 12.93
CA GLN A 44 26.78 11.13 12.27
C GLN A 44 26.38 9.68 12.64
N LYS A 45 25.07 9.41 12.73
CA LYS A 45 24.55 8.08 13.06
C LYS A 45 23.71 7.53 11.93
N SER A 46 23.81 6.22 11.71
CA SER A 46 22.90 5.46 10.87
C SER A 46 21.83 4.79 11.73
N TYR A 47 20.62 4.72 11.20
CA TYR A 47 19.48 4.03 11.77
C TYR A 47 18.91 3.10 10.72
N PHE A 48 18.36 1.98 11.16
CA PHE A 48 17.66 1.04 10.29
C PHE A 48 16.26 0.84 10.87
N LEU A 49 15.26 1.10 10.05
CA LEU A 49 13.86 0.89 10.39
C LEU A 49 13.35 -0.31 9.60
N VAL A 50 12.77 -1.27 10.31
CA VAL A 50 12.13 -2.45 9.74
C VAL A 50 10.63 -2.30 9.96
N ALA A 51 9.90 -2.10 8.87
CA ALA A 51 8.44 -2.09 8.82
C ALA A 51 7.96 -3.17 7.84
N ARG A 52 8.65 -4.32 7.86
CA ARG A 52 8.31 -5.48 7.06
C ARG A 52 7.05 -6.14 7.62
N ASP A 53 6.25 -6.72 6.74
CA ASP A 53 5.08 -7.48 7.13
C ASP A 53 5.42 -8.61 8.11
N THR A 54 4.51 -8.92 9.03
CA THR A 54 4.63 -10.04 9.97
C THR A 54 3.60 -11.12 9.65
N ALA A 55 3.92 -12.37 9.99
CA ALA A 55 2.96 -13.45 9.85
C ALA A 55 1.78 -13.21 10.81
N PRO A 56 0.52 -13.40 10.37
CA PRO A 56 -0.64 -13.34 11.25
C PRO A 56 -0.49 -14.29 12.46
N LEU A 57 -1.06 -13.94 13.60
CA LEU A 57 -1.04 -14.69 14.86
C LEU A 57 -1.54 -16.13 14.71
N ALA A 58 -2.51 -16.36 13.82
CA ALA A 58 -3.06 -17.68 13.53
C ALA A 58 -2.20 -18.51 12.55
N SER A 59 -1.07 -17.98 12.08
CA SER A 59 -0.18 -18.68 11.15
C SER A 59 0.47 -19.89 11.79
N ASN A 60 0.75 -20.92 10.98
CA ASN A 60 1.51 -22.09 11.41
C ASN A 60 2.33 -22.67 10.27
N SER A 61 3.33 -23.49 10.60
CA SER A 61 4.29 -24.03 9.62
C SER A 61 3.68 -24.94 8.55
N LYS A 62 2.43 -25.39 8.71
CA LYS A 62 1.74 -26.28 7.77
C LYS A 62 0.59 -25.61 7.02
N MET A 63 0.35 -24.30 7.21
CA MET A 63 -0.83 -23.61 6.69
C MET A 63 -0.96 -23.67 5.16
N PHE A 64 0.15 -23.87 4.44
CA PHE A 64 0.16 -24.04 2.98
C PHE A 64 0.36 -25.49 2.52
N SER A 65 0.68 -26.41 3.43
CA SER A 65 1.09 -27.79 3.09
C SER A 65 -0.05 -28.70 2.60
N TYR A 66 -1.29 -28.31 2.88
CA TYR A 66 -2.48 -29.13 2.60
C TYR A 66 -3.27 -28.67 1.38
N SER A 67 -2.84 -27.58 0.75
CA SER A 67 -3.48 -27.11 -0.48
C SER A 67 -3.08 -28.00 -1.66
N LYS A 68 -4.06 -28.39 -2.48
CA LYS A 68 -3.80 -28.97 -3.80
C LYS A 68 -3.36 -27.92 -4.83
N ASP A 69 -3.55 -26.65 -4.50
CA ASP A 69 -3.11 -25.50 -5.26
C ASP A 69 -1.75 -25.01 -4.73
N ASN A 70 -0.71 -25.15 -5.56
CA ASN A 70 0.65 -24.74 -5.25
C ASN A 70 0.81 -23.21 -5.12
N ASP A 71 -0.20 -22.41 -5.48
CA ASP A 71 -0.11 -20.95 -5.44
C ASP A 71 -0.66 -20.30 -4.16
N THR A 72 -1.19 -21.06 -3.21
CA THR A 72 -1.82 -20.50 -1.98
C THR A 72 -0.89 -19.65 -1.10
N SER A 73 0.43 -19.83 -1.20
CA SER A 73 1.40 -18.96 -0.51
C SER A 73 1.76 -17.70 -1.30
N LYS A 74 1.30 -17.58 -2.54
CA LYS A 74 1.58 -16.47 -3.47
C LYS A 74 0.34 -15.66 -3.81
N ARG A 75 -0.83 -16.30 -3.79
CA ARG A 75 -2.10 -15.76 -4.26
C ARG A 75 -3.20 -16.03 -3.25
N GLY A 76 -4.07 -15.04 -3.13
CA GLY A 76 -5.28 -15.12 -2.34
C GLY A 76 -5.11 -14.68 -0.88
N PRO A 77 -6.19 -14.77 -0.10
CA PRO A 77 -6.30 -14.13 1.21
C PRO A 77 -5.43 -14.78 2.30
N LEU A 78 -4.99 -16.03 2.09
CA LEU A 78 -4.09 -16.75 2.99
C LEU A 78 -2.62 -16.34 2.79
N SER A 79 -2.25 -15.77 1.63
CA SER A 79 -0.90 -15.29 1.36
C SER A 79 -0.65 -13.87 1.89
N ILE A 80 -1.68 -13.21 2.44
CA ILE A 80 -1.59 -11.85 2.96
C ILE A 80 -0.99 -11.90 4.38
N ALA A 81 0.04 -11.09 4.60
CA ALA A 81 0.67 -10.87 5.91
C ALA A 81 0.13 -9.58 6.55
N VAL A 82 0.50 -9.31 7.80
CA VAL A 82 0.09 -8.08 8.51
C VAL A 82 0.86 -6.89 7.94
N PRO A 83 0.20 -5.87 7.34
CA PRO A 83 0.91 -4.78 6.67
C PRO A 83 1.64 -3.84 7.65
N GLY A 84 2.93 -3.60 7.40
CA GLY A 84 3.78 -2.73 8.22
C GLY A 84 3.95 -1.30 7.69
N GLU A 85 3.56 -1.03 6.44
CA GLU A 85 3.92 0.19 5.70
C GLU A 85 3.50 1.48 6.43
N VAL A 86 2.23 1.60 6.81
CA VAL A 86 1.68 2.84 7.39
C VAL A 86 2.26 3.11 8.79
N ALA A 87 2.47 2.07 9.60
CA ALA A 87 3.14 2.17 10.90
C ALA A 87 4.61 2.59 10.74
N GLY A 88 5.30 2.04 9.74
CA GLY A 88 6.66 2.42 9.40
C GLY A 88 6.79 3.88 9.00
N TYR A 89 5.85 4.40 8.21
CA TYR A 89 5.80 5.82 7.85
C TYR A 89 5.65 6.69 9.10
N ALA A 90 4.74 6.34 10.01
CA ALA A 90 4.52 7.08 11.24
C ALA A 90 5.75 7.08 12.14
N GLU A 91 6.42 5.94 12.32
CA GLU A 91 7.60 5.85 13.17
C GLU A 91 8.81 6.59 12.58
N ALA A 92 9.01 6.49 11.26
CA ALA A 92 10.05 7.23 10.55
C ALA A 92 9.80 8.75 10.63
N HIS A 93 8.56 9.18 10.39
CA HIS A 93 8.15 10.59 10.47
C HIS A 93 8.28 11.14 11.89
N ARG A 94 7.82 10.40 12.90
CA ARG A 94 7.93 10.81 14.30
C ARG A 94 9.38 11.06 14.73
N LYS A 95 10.34 10.26 14.24
CA LYS A 95 11.76 10.38 14.62
C LYS A 95 12.55 11.37 13.77
N PHE A 96 12.24 11.48 12.48
CA PHE A 96 13.10 12.16 11.50
C PHE A 96 12.35 13.11 10.56
N GLY A 97 11.03 13.17 10.67
CA GLY A 97 10.19 14.06 9.91
C GLY A 97 10.31 15.50 10.36
N ARG A 98 9.89 16.41 9.49
CA ARG A 98 9.92 17.85 9.74
C ARG A 98 8.61 18.54 9.36
N LEU A 99 7.98 18.12 8.26
CA LEU A 99 6.65 18.58 7.90
C LEU A 99 5.59 17.96 8.80
N THR A 100 4.36 18.47 8.75
CA THR A 100 3.23 17.80 9.40
C THR A 100 2.89 16.50 8.67
N TRP A 101 2.28 15.54 9.37
CA TRP A 101 1.79 14.29 8.78
C TRP A 101 0.87 14.57 7.58
N TYR A 102 -0.06 15.52 7.76
CA TYR A 102 -1.00 15.95 6.74
C TYR A 102 -0.31 16.35 5.42
N GLU A 103 0.80 17.08 5.51
CA GLU A 103 1.53 17.57 4.34
C GLU A 103 2.24 16.48 3.53
N LEU A 104 2.54 15.33 4.13
CA LEU A 104 3.16 14.20 3.42
C LEU A 104 2.19 13.53 2.45
N PHE A 105 0.91 13.49 2.82
CA PHE A 105 -0.15 12.82 2.06
C PHE A 105 -0.81 13.75 1.04
N GLN A 106 -0.87 15.06 1.34
CA GLN A 106 -1.58 16.03 0.51
C GLN A 106 -1.30 15.93 -1.00
N PRO A 107 -0.05 15.91 -1.49
CA PRO A 107 0.19 15.81 -2.93
C PRO A 107 -0.28 14.48 -3.54
N ASN A 108 -0.31 13.42 -2.74
CA ASN A 108 -0.72 12.08 -3.16
C ASN A 108 -2.25 11.93 -3.16
N VAL A 109 -2.95 12.55 -2.20
CA VAL A 109 -4.41 12.64 -2.20
C VAL A 109 -4.90 13.46 -3.41
N GLU A 110 -4.21 14.57 -3.71
CA GLU A 110 -4.47 15.35 -4.93
C GLU A 110 -4.22 14.54 -6.21
N LEU A 111 -3.08 13.86 -6.30
CA LEU A 111 -2.76 12.98 -7.45
C LEU A 111 -3.83 11.90 -7.63
N CYS A 112 -4.21 11.22 -6.54
CA CYS A 112 -5.20 10.17 -6.58
C CYS A 112 -6.55 10.67 -7.08
N ARG A 113 -7.00 11.83 -6.58
CA ARG A 113 -8.26 12.48 -7.00
C ARG A 113 -8.21 12.99 -8.44
N ASN A 114 -7.09 13.53 -8.87
CA ASN A 114 -6.95 14.05 -10.24
C ASN A 114 -6.68 12.96 -11.26
N GLY A 115 -6.29 11.76 -10.80
CA GLY A 115 -5.87 10.66 -11.64
C GLY A 115 -4.50 10.88 -12.28
N TRP A 116 -4.05 9.84 -12.98
CA TRP A 116 -2.80 9.84 -13.74
C TRP A 116 -2.93 8.98 -14.99
N ASN A 117 -1.96 9.08 -15.89
CA ASN A 117 -1.91 8.22 -17.07
C ASN A 117 -1.16 6.93 -16.74
N LEU A 118 -1.74 5.79 -17.13
CA LEU A 118 -1.16 4.47 -16.95
C LEU A 118 0.25 4.42 -17.56
N THR A 119 1.22 4.01 -16.75
CA THR A 119 2.61 3.92 -17.19
C THR A 119 2.84 2.66 -18.01
N ARG A 120 3.92 2.64 -18.81
CA ARG A 120 4.30 1.45 -19.55
C ARG A 120 4.65 0.28 -18.63
N ALA A 121 5.40 0.55 -17.56
CA ALA A 121 5.80 -0.46 -16.58
C ALA A 121 4.58 -1.14 -15.93
N MET A 122 3.61 -0.33 -15.47
CA MET A 122 2.40 -0.87 -14.86
C MET A 122 1.54 -1.66 -15.86
N TYR A 123 1.49 -1.24 -17.13
CA TYR A 123 0.82 -2.00 -18.19
C TYR A 123 1.48 -3.35 -18.46
N ASP A 124 2.81 -3.39 -18.56
CA ASP A 124 3.54 -4.62 -18.83
C ASP A 124 3.33 -5.64 -17.69
N ASP A 125 3.38 -5.21 -16.43
CA ASP A 125 3.07 -6.08 -15.27
C ASP A 125 1.59 -6.50 -15.23
N ALA A 126 0.67 -5.61 -15.61
CA ALA A 126 -0.76 -5.92 -15.67
C ALA A 126 -1.09 -6.94 -16.78
N LEU A 127 -0.31 -7.02 -17.86
CA LEU A 127 -0.44 -8.09 -18.85
C LEU A 127 -0.11 -9.46 -18.26
N GLU A 128 0.93 -9.54 -17.42
CA GLU A 128 1.29 -10.78 -16.73
C GLU A 128 0.25 -11.21 -15.70
N ALA A 129 -0.45 -10.24 -15.09
CA ALA A 129 -1.50 -10.44 -14.10
C ALA A 129 -2.93 -10.43 -14.65
N LEU A 130 -3.11 -10.53 -15.98
CA LEU A 130 -4.42 -10.32 -16.62
C LEU A 130 -5.48 -11.31 -16.12
N ASP A 131 -5.11 -12.56 -15.82
CA ASP A 131 -6.05 -13.56 -15.30
C ASP A 131 -6.57 -13.19 -13.89
N VAL A 132 -5.71 -12.61 -13.06
CA VAL A 132 -6.05 -12.10 -11.73
C VAL A 132 -6.96 -10.87 -11.86
N ILE A 133 -6.57 -9.91 -12.71
CA ILE A 133 -7.35 -8.69 -12.94
C ILE A 133 -8.77 -9.02 -13.43
N MET A 134 -8.93 -9.99 -14.33
CA MET A 134 -10.23 -10.35 -14.88
C MET A 134 -11.15 -11.06 -13.87
N ARG A 135 -10.59 -11.67 -12.82
CA ARG A 135 -11.33 -12.36 -11.75
C ARG A 135 -11.67 -11.46 -10.58
N ASP A 136 -10.99 -10.34 -10.41
CA ASP A 136 -11.24 -9.36 -9.37
C ASP A 136 -12.05 -8.18 -9.90
N TRP A 137 -13.23 -7.94 -9.34
CA TRP A 137 -14.11 -6.86 -9.79
C TRP A 137 -13.46 -5.48 -9.65
N THR A 138 -12.74 -5.24 -8.56
CA THR A 138 -12.12 -3.94 -8.26
C THR A 138 -10.98 -3.66 -9.25
N LEU A 139 -10.13 -4.66 -9.53
CA LEU A 139 -9.08 -4.53 -10.53
C LEU A 139 -9.67 -4.38 -11.93
N LYS A 140 -10.68 -5.18 -12.28
CA LYS A 140 -11.35 -5.12 -13.58
C LYS A 140 -11.94 -3.73 -13.85
N LYS A 141 -12.69 -3.18 -12.89
CA LYS A 141 -13.28 -1.83 -12.97
C LYS A 141 -12.23 -0.75 -13.28
N ASN A 142 -11.03 -0.90 -12.75
CA ASN A 142 -9.99 0.12 -12.86
C ASN A 142 -9.09 -0.05 -14.10
N PHE A 143 -8.78 -1.28 -14.49
CA PHE A 143 -7.76 -1.59 -15.51
C PHE A 143 -8.29 -2.09 -16.84
N ILE A 144 -9.54 -2.54 -16.92
CA ILE A 144 -10.16 -2.96 -18.18
C ILE A 144 -10.97 -1.79 -18.77
N ASP A 145 -10.83 -1.58 -20.07
CA ASP A 145 -11.67 -0.65 -20.82
C ASP A 145 -13.04 -1.29 -21.04
N GLU A 146 -14.10 -0.66 -20.52
CA GLU A 146 -15.46 -1.20 -20.59
C GLU A 146 -16.00 -1.33 -22.02
N LYS A 147 -15.48 -0.55 -22.98
CA LYS A 147 -15.95 -0.56 -24.37
C LYS A 147 -15.30 -1.68 -25.16
N THR A 148 -14.01 -1.93 -24.96
CA THR A 148 -13.26 -2.95 -25.72
C THR A 148 -13.20 -4.29 -24.98
N GLY A 149 -13.34 -4.29 -23.66
CA GLY A 149 -13.08 -5.45 -22.81
C GLY A 149 -11.60 -5.80 -22.68
N GLU A 150 -10.70 -4.94 -23.18
CA GLU A 150 -9.25 -5.13 -23.12
C GLU A 150 -8.62 -4.35 -21.96
N LEU A 151 -7.41 -4.78 -21.58
CA LEU A 151 -6.56 -4.00 -20.68
C LEU A 151 -6.30 -2.60 -21.26
N LYS A 152 -6.55 -1.56 -20.45
CA LYS A 152 -6.24 -0.17 -20.76
C LYS A 152 -4.77 -0.04 -21.17
N LYS A 153 -4.49 0.72 -22.23
CA LYS A 153 -3.13 0.85 -22.80
C LYS A 153 -2.31 1.91 -22.05
N PRO A 154 -0.98 1.91 -22.18
CA PRO A 154 -0.16 3.01 -21.65
C PRO A 154 -0.68 4.37 -22.15
N GLY A 155 -0.74 5.34 -21.26
CA GLY A 155 -1.34 6.65 -21.54
C GLY A 155 -2.84 6.75 -21.22
N SER A 156 -3.56 5.64 -21.03
CA SER A 156 -4.95 5.66 -20.58
C SER A 156 -5.08 6.29 -19.19
N PHE A 157 -6.14 7.07 -18.97
CA PHE A 157 -6.40 7.72 -17.69
C PHE A 157 -6.88 6.72 -16.62
N ILE A 158 -6.28 6.81 -15.43
CA ILE A 158 -6.55 5.99 -14.24
C ILE A 158 -6.92 6.90 -13.08
N GLN A 159 -7.97 6.54 -12.35
CA GLN A 159 -8.42 7.20 -11.14
C GLN A 159 -9.02 6.15 -10.20
N LEU A 160 -8.47 6.02 -9.00
CA LEU A 160 -8.83 4.95 -8.05
C LEU A 160 -9.58 5.56 -6.86
N GLY A 161 -10.90 5.67 -6.93
CA GLY A 161 -11.68 6.45 -5.95
C GLY A 161 -11.52 5.99 -4.49
N GLU A 162 -11.62 4.69 -4.24
CA GLU A 162 -11.68 4.12 -2.89
C GLU A 162 -10.35 4.23 -2.13
N ILE A 163 -9.21 4.09 -2.81
CA ILE A 163 -7.89 4.26 -2.19
C ILE A 163 -7.60 5.74 -1.89
N CYS A 164 -8.13 6.69 -2.68
CA CYS A 164 -7.98 8.11 -2.37
C CYS A 164 -8.63 8.47 -1.04
N GLU A 165 -9.79 7.88 -0.77
CA GLU A 165 -10.50 8.09 0.49
C GLU A 165 -9.76 7.45 1.67
N THR A 166 -9.19 6.27 1.47
CA THR A 166 -8.30 5.62 2.45
C THR A 166 -7.11 6.52 2.80
N LEU A 167 -6.43 7.06 1.78
CA LEU A 167 -5.30 7.98 2.00
C LEU A 167 -5.73 9.29 2.69
N ARG A 168 -6.92 9.82 2.38
CA ARG A 168 -7.48 11.00 3.04
C ARG A 168 -7.77 10.75 4.52
N ILE A 169 -8.37 9.62 4.86
CA ILE A 169 -8.64 9.24 6.26
C ILE A 169 -7.33 9.09 7.03
N ILE A 170 -6.33 8.41 6.46
CA ILE A 170 -4.99 8.29 7.05
C ILE A 170 -4.35 9.67 7.21
N GLN A 171 -4.46 10.55 6.22
CA GLN A 171 -3.93 11.91 6.25
C GLN A 171 -4.51 12.73 7.41
N GLU A 172 -5.82 12.67 7.62
CA GLU A 172 -6.53 13.50 8.61
C GLU A 172 -6.40 12.96 10.03
N ASN A 173 -6.49 11.63 10.18
CA ASN A 173 -6.63 11.00 11.49
C ASN A 173 -5.35 10.27 11.95
N GLY A 174 -4.34 10.21 11.09
CA GLY A 174 -3.06 9.57 11.37
C GLY A 174 -3.03 8.08 11.03
N ALA A 175 -1.84 7.49 11.17
CA ALA A 175 -1.59 6.08 10.87
C ALA A 175 -2.46 5.11 11.68
N GLY A 176 -2.88 5.49 12.89
CA GLY A 176 -3.69 4.64 13.77
C GLY A 176 -5.02 4.19 13.15
N GLU A 177 -5.57 4.94 12.18
CA GLU A 177 -6.81 4.54 11.50
C GLU A 177 -6.67 3.23 10.72
N PHE A 178 -5.51 3.00 10.11
CA PHE A 178 -5.24 1.79 9.33
C PHE A 178 -5.17 0.53 10.20
N TYR A 179 -4.90 0.69 11.50
CA TYR A 179 -4.64 -0.40 12.43
C TYR A 179 -5.79 -0.58 13.43
N ASN A 180 -5.95 0.39 14.33
CA ASN A 180 -6.90 0.33 15.45
C ASN A 180 -8.19 1.13 15.22
N GLY A 181 -8.32 1.75 14.04
CA GLY A 181 -9.47 2.57 13.69
C GLY A 181 -10.48 1.92 12.75
N SER A 182 -11.22 2.76 12.05
CA SER A 182 -12.27 2.40 11.11
C SER A 182 -11.74 1.65 9.89
N LEU A 183 -10.61 2.08 9.31
CA LEU A 183 -10.01 1.43 8.15
C LEU A 183 -9.51 0.02 8.49
N GLY A 184 -8.88 -0.14 9.66
CA GLY A 184 -8.43 -1.45 10.13
C GLY A 184 -9.58 -2.45 10.27
N ARG A 185 -10.73 -2.01 10.79
CA ARG A 185 -11.93 -2.87 10.87
C ARG A 185 -12.46 -3.26 9.49
N ILE A 186 -12.59 -2.30 8.58
CA ILE A 186 -13.05 -2.55 7.20
C ILE A 186 -12.12 -3.53 6.48
N LEU A 187 -10.80 -3.35 6.64
CA LEU A 187 -9.79 -4.23 6.07
C LEU A 187 -9.95 -5.66 6.58
N ILE A 188 -10.04 -5.86 7.90
CA ILE A 188 -10.20 -7.20 8.48
C ILE A 188 -11.52 -7.84 8.07
N GLU A 189 -12.61 -7.08 8.05
CA GLU A 189 -13.91 -7.59 7.59
C GLU A 189 -13.88 -8.07 6.14
N ASP A 190 -13.21 -7.33 5.25
CA ASP A 190 -13.05 -7.75 3.85
C ASP A 190 -12.17 -9.01 3.74
N LEU A 191 -11.02 -9.01 4.41
CA LEU A 191 -10.11 -10.16 4.41
C LEU A 191 -10.78 -11.42 4.97
N GLN A 192 -11.58 -11.32 6.03
CA GLN A 192 -12.31 -12.45 6.60
C GLN A 192 -13.42 -12.96 5.68
N LYS A 193 -14.12 -12.08 4.94
CA LYS A 193 -15.07 -12.50 3.89
C LYS A 193 -14.39 -13.32 2.80
N GLN A 194 -13.13 -13.01 2.50
CA GLN A 194 -12.30 -13.77 1.58
C GLN A 194 -11.70 -15.04 2.21
N LYS A 195 -11.94 -15.32 3.50
CA LYS A 195 -11.37 -16.46 4.26
C LYS A 195 -9.89 -16.30 4.61
N SER A 196 -9.42 -15.06 4.80
CA SER A 196 -8.13 -14.79 5.43
C SER A 196 -8.13 -15.21 6.90
N ILE A 197 -6.94 -15.45 7.44
CA ILE A 197 -6.72 -15.75 8.86
C ILE A 197 -6.41 -14.51 9.70
N LEU A 198 -6.30 -13.33 9.08
CA LEU A 198 -6.09 -12.08 9.80
C LEU A 198 -7.31 -11.71 10.65
N THR A 199 -7.02 -11.12 11.80
CA THR A 199 -7.98 -10.63 12.79
C THR A 199 -7.63 -9.22 13.20
N VAL A 200 -8.53 -8.56 13.93
CA VAL A 200 -8.26 -7.24 14.49
C VAL A 200 -7.12 -7.25 15.51
N ASP A 201 -6.81 -8.40 16.12
CA ASP A 201 -5.69 -8.53 17.06
C ASP A 201 -4.33 -8.51 16.36
N ASP A 202 -4.29 -8.89 15.08
CA ASP A 202 -3.08 -8.80 14.26
C ASP A 202 -2.67 -7.35 13.97
N LEU A 203 -3.63 -6.42 13.97
CA LEU A 203 -3.39 -5.00 13.68
C LEU A 203 -3.01 -4.18 14.92
N LYS A 204 -3.02 -4.77 16.13
CA LYS A 204 -2.84 -4.05 17.39
C LYS A 204 -1.38 -3.74 17.74
#